data_AF-A0AA39T047-F1
#
_entry.id   AF-A0AA39T047-F1
#
_cell.length_a   1.000
_cell.length_b   1.000
_cell.length_c   1.000
_cell.angle_alpha   90.00
_cell.angle_beta   90.00
_cell.angle_gamma   90.00
#
_symmetry.space_group_name_H-M   'P 1'
#
loop_
_entity.id
_entity.type
_entity.pdbx_description
1 polymer ?
#
loop_
_entity_poly.entity_id
_entity_poly.type
_entity_poly.pdbx_seq_one_letter_code
_entity_poly.pdbx_strand_id
1 'polypeptide(L)'
;MRGQKSRISPGVRRGFEGGQMPLYRRIPKLRGIAGGMHVGLPKYVPINLKDIAEAGFQESKEVSLETLKKKGLINTSGRERKLPLKLVLEGVRL
;
A
#
# COMPACT_ATOMS: atom_id res chain seq x y z
N MET A 1 -0.51 -27.51 -34.73
CA MET A 1 0.85 -27.12 -34.30
C MET A 1 1.16 -27.79 -32.97
N ARG A 2 2.31 -28.46 -32.82
CA ARG A 2 2.72 -29.18 -31.61
C ARG A 2 3.81 -28.37 -30.90
N GLY A 3 3.70 -28.17 -29.59
CA GLY A 3 4.71 -27.46 -28.81
C GLY A 3 4.70 -27.89 -27.35
N GLN A 4 5.71 -27.51 -26.59
CA GLN A 4 5.75 -27.82 -25.15
C GLN A 4 4.50 -27.29 -24.42
N LYS A 5 3.99 -26.12 -24.83
CA LYS A 5 2.77 -25.49 -24.28
C LYS A 5 1.45 -26.20 -24.65
N SER A 6 1.47 -27.13 -25.61
CA SER A 6 0.27 -27.89 -26.01
C SER A 6 0.17 -29.26 -25.32
N ARG A 7 1.09 -29.57 -24.39
CA ARG A 7 1.11 -30.83 -23.64
C ARG A 7 0.34 -30.66 -22.32
N ILE A 8 -0.27 -31.73 -21.83
CA ILE A 8 -1.03 -31.77 -20.54
C ILE A 8 -0.09 -31.62 -19.32
N SER A 9 1.22 -31.74 -19.53
CA SER A 9 2.23 -31.51 -18.49
C SER A 9 2.21 -30.07 -17.96
N PRO A 10 2.56 -29.84 -16.68
CA PRO A 10 2.79 -28.51 -16.14
C PRO A 10 3.74 -27.71 -17.05
N GLY A 11 3.35 -26.48 -17.36
CA GLY A 11 4.12 -25.61 -18.24
C GLY A 11 5.46 -25.19 -17.63
N VAL A 12 6.20 -24.42 -18.41
CA VAL A 12 7.46 -23.80 -17.98
C VAL A 12 7.19 -22.82 -16.83
N ARG A 13 8.09 -22.80 -15.83
CA ARG A 13 8.00 -21.90 -14.67
C ARG A 13 7.93 -20.43 -15.11
N ARG A 14 7.02 -19.65 -14.50
CA ARG A 14 6.95 -18.20 -14.71
C ARG A 14 8.31 -17.56 -14.35
N GLY A 15 8.86 -16.76 -15.26
CA GLY A 15 10.19 -16.15 -15.12
C GLY A 15 11.35 -17.00 -15.67
N PHE A 16 11.10 -18.12 -16.36
CA PHE A 16 12.14 -18.85 -17.08
C PHE A 16 12.29 -18.37 -18.53
N GLU A 17 13.51 -18.09 -18.95
CA GLU A 17 13.86 -17.50 -20.26
C GLU A 17 14.60 -18.50 -21.17
N GLY A 18 14.25 -19.79 -21.12
CA GLY A 18 14.76 -20.77 -22.10
C GLY A 18 16.20 -21.25 -21.86
N GLY A 19 16.70 -21.15 -20.63
CA GLY A 19 18.08 -21.54 -20.26
C GLY A 19 19.03 -20.34 -20.10
N GLN A 20 18.60 -19.17 -20.56
CA GLN A 20 19.23 -17.90 -20.24
C GLN A 20 19.04 -17.56 -18.75
N MET A 21 20.04 -16.93 -18.10
CA MET A 21 19.90 -16.45 -16.72
C MET A 21 18.70 -15.49 -16.61
N PRO A 22 17.67 -15.80 -15.81
CA PRO A 22 16.47 -14.97 -15.72
C PRO A 22 16.71 -13.56 -15.21
N LEU A 23 15.88 -12.61 -15.63
CA LEU A 23 15.95 -11.21 -15.21
C LEU A 23 16.02 -11.03 -13.68
N TYR A 24 15.19 -11.74 -12.92
CA TYR A 24 15.15 -11.63 -11.45
C TYR A 24 16.43 -12.12 -10.74
N ARG A 25 17.33 -12.80 -11.45
CA ARG A 25 18.67 -13.19 -10.96
C ARG A 25 19.76 -12.21 -11.39
N ARG A 26 19.54 -11.43 -12.46
CA ARG A 26 20.52 -10.45 -12.95
C ARG A 26 20.47 -9.14 -12.19
N ILE A 27 19.27 -8.75 -11.75
CA ILE A 27 19.05 -7.48 -11.04
C ILE A 27 19.44 -7.67 -9.56
N PRO A 28 20.19 -6.74 -8.96
CA PRO A 28 20.50 -6.78 -7.53
C PRO A 28 19.21 -6.67 -6.70
N LYS A 29 19.21 -7.31 -5.53
CA LYS A 29 18.07 -7.23 -4.60
C LYS A 29 17.88 -5.78 -4.11
N LEU A 30 16.63 -5.42 -3.79
CA LEU A 30 16.31 -4.13 -3.20
C LEU A 30 17.12 -3.89 -1.92
N ARG A 31 17.62 -2.66 -1.78
CA ARG A 31 18.35 -2.21 -0.59
C ARG A 31 17.47 -2.37 0.67
N GLY A 32 18.10 -2.74 1.79
CA GLY A 32 17.39 -3.06 3.05
C GLY A 32 16.89 -4.50 3.08
N ILE A 33 16.11 -4.93 2.08
CA ILE A 33 15.60 -6.32 2.01
C ILE A 33 16.75 -7.32 1.84
N ALA A 34 17.73 -6.97 1.01
CA ALA A 34 18.92 -7.80 0.79
C ALA A 34 19.74 -8.06 2.07
N GLY A 35 19.71 -7.12 3.01
CA GLY A 35 20.44 -7.17 4.29
C GLY A 35 19.60 -7.63 5.48
N GLY A 36 18.37 -8.12 5.26
CA GLY A 36 17.49 -8.59 6.34
C GLY A 36 16.83 -7.49 7.17
N MET A 37 16.88 -6.24 6.72
CA MET A 37 16.25 -5.12 7.42
C MET A 37 14.73 -5.17 7.23
N HIS A 38 13.98 -5.01 8.33
CA HIS A 38 12.52 -4.99 8.29
C HIS A 38 12.00 -3.85 7.42
N VAL A 39 10.96 -4.13 6.63
CA VAL A 39 10.28 -3.13 5.80
C VAL A 39 9.68 -2.05 6.70
N GLY A 40 9.92 -0.78 6.36
CA GLY A 40 9.31 0.36 7.03
C GLY A 40 7.80 0.34 6.87
N LEU A 41 7.09 -0.01 7.94
CA LEU A 41 5.62 -0.03 7.93
C LEU A 41 5.07 1.32 8.43
N PRO A 42 3.89 1.74 7.95
CA PRO A 42 3.27 2.98 8.40
C PRO A 42 3.00 2.93 9.91
N LYS A 43 3.30 4.07 10.56
CA LYS A 43 3.15 4.28 12.00
C LYS A 43 1.89 5.07 12.37
N TYR A 44 1.27 5.72 11.39
CA TYR A 44 0.12 6.60 11.57
C TYR A 44 -0.89 6.38 10.45
N VAL A 45 -2.14 6.75 10.70
CA VAL A 45 -3.16 6.91 9.65
C VAL A 45 -3.12 8.38 9.20
N PRO A 46 -2.62 8.67 7.99
CA PRO A 46 -2.60 10.04 7.47
C PRO A 46 -4.00 10.47 7.04
N ILE A 47 -4.39 11.70 7.40
CA ILE A 47 -5.61 12.36 6.92
C ILE A 47 -5.23 13.73 6.38
N ASN A 48 -5.71 14.06 5.19
CA ASN A 48 -5.50 15.37 4.61
C ASN A 48 -6.55 16.38 5.11
N LEU A 49 -6.14 17.64 5.24
CA LEU A 49 -7.08 18.71 5.63
C LEU A 49 -8.17 18.97 4.59
N LYS A 50 -7.92 18.68 3.31
CA LYS A 50 -8.94 18.76 2.24
C LYS A 50 -10.12 17.84 2.51
N ASP A 51 -9.83 16.58 2.83
CA ASP A 51 -10.85 15.56 3.10
C ASP A 51 -11.71 15.96 4.31
N ILE A 52 -11.13 16.67 5.28
CA ILE A 52 -11.83 17.23 6.43
C ILE A 52 -12.72 18.41 5.99
N ALA A 53 -12.23 19.30 5.13
CA ALA A 53 -13.01 20.43 4.62
C ALA A 53 -14.22 19.97 3.79
N GLU A 54 -14.03 19.01 2.88
CA GLU A 54 -15.11 18.43 2.05
C GLU A 54 -16.15 17.69 2.91
N ALA A 55 -15.74 17.10 4.03
CA ALA A 55 -16.63 16.40 4.92
C ALA A 55 -17.63 17.29 5.68
N GLY A 56 -17.55 18.62 5.57
CA GLY A 56 -18.51 19.55 6.16
C GLY A 56 -18.66 19.36 7.68
N PHE A 57 -17.54 19.42 8.42
CA PHE A 57 -17.62 19.51 9.88
C PHE A 57 -18.19 20.88 10.26
N GLN A 58 -19.22 20.89 11.11
CA GLN A 58 -19.71 22.13 11.71
C GLN A 58 -18.62 22.74 12.59
N GLU A 59 -18.50 24.06 12.56
CA GLU A 59 -17.59 24.80 13.43
C GLU A 59 -17.82 24.34 14.88
N SER A 60 -16.75 23.87 15.54
CA SER A 60 -16.73 23.30 16.90
C SER A 60 -16.96 21.79 17.06
N LYS A 61 -17.04 20.99 15.99
CA LYS A 61 -17.01 19.52 16.13
C LYS A 61 -15.59 18.97 16.29
N GLU A 62 -15.40 18.13 17.30
CA GLU A 62 -14.14 17.41 17.52
C GLU A 62 -13.87 16.40 16.38
N VAL A 63 -12.65 16.42 15.83
CA VAL A 63 -12.19 15.46 14.82
C VAL A 63 -11.48 14.31 15.52
N SER A 64 -12.22 13.22 15.78
CA SER A 64 -11.70 11.98 16.38
C SER A 64 -11.82 10.78 15.41
N LEU A 65 -11.07 9.71 15.67
CA LEU A 65 -11.13 8.46 14.88
C LEU A 65 -12.56 7.94 14.70
N GLU A 66 -13.40 8.06 15.73
CA GLU A 66 -14.78 7.58 15.70
C GLU A 66 -15.66 8.43 14.79
N THR A 67 -15.51 9.77 14.86
CA THR A 67 -16.25 10.69 13.99
C THR A 67 -15.90 10.50 12.53
N LEU A 68 -14.61 10.28 12.23
CA LEU A 68 -14.09 10.06 10.88
C LEU A 68 -14.58 8.71 10.31
N LYS A 69 -14.69 7.67 11.15
CA LYS A 69 -15.30 6.39 10.77
C LYS A 69 -16.80 6.53 10.48
N LYS A 70 -17.54 7.24 11.34
CA LYS A 70 -18.99 7.46 11.16
C LYS A 70 -19.32 8.19 9.86
N LYS A 71 -18.48 9.15 9.47
CA LYS A 71 -18.60 9.86 8.19
C LYS A 71 -18.10 9.05 6.98
N GLY A 72 -17.51 7.88 7.18
CA GLY A 72 -16.99 7.02 6.10
C GLY A 72 -15.69 7.52 5.48
N LEU A 73 -15.03 8.53 6.06
CA LEU A 73 -13.75 9.07 5.55
C LEU A 73 -12.59 8.10 5.78
N ILE A 74 -12.72 7.23 6.78
CA ILE A 74 -11.68 6.25 7.11
C ILE A 74 -12.33 4.89 7.37
N ASN A 75 -11.86 3.88 6.63
CA ASN A 75 -12.21 2.49 6.88
C ASN A 75 -10.98 1.71 7.37
N THR A 76 -10.55 1.96 8.61
CA THR A 76 -9.36 1.29 9.18
C THR A 76 -9.62 -0.19 9.38
N SER A 77 -8.74 -1.04 8.83
CA SER A 77 -8.79 -2.49 8.99
C SER A 77 -7.49 -3.05 9.59
N GLY A 78 -7.59 -4.21 10.26
CA GLY A 78 -6.42 -4.92 10.82
C GLY A 78 -5.50 -4.03 11.68
N ARG A 79 -4.25 -3.89 11.23
CA ARG A 79 -3.19 -3.11 11.92
C ARG A 79 -3.54 -1.63 12.08
N GLU A 80 -4.24 -1.05 11.11
CA GLU A 80 -4.51 0.40 11.07
C GLU A 80 -5.43 0.87 12.19
N ARG A 81 -6.24 -0.04 12.77
CA ARG A 81 -7.12 0.27 13.90
C ARG A 81 -6.37 0.68 15.16
N LYS A 82 -5.13 0.22 15.33
CA LYS A 82 -4.29 0.53 16.48
C LYS A 82 -3.38 1.74 16.25
N LEU A 83 -3.34 2.26 15.03
CA LEU A 83 -2.43 3.35 14.69
C LEU A 83 -3.06 4.70 15.09
N PRO A 84 -2.26 5.62 15.64
CA PRO A 84 -2.71 6.99 15.89
C PRO A 84 -2.95 7.77 14.59
N LEU A 85 -3.79 8.80 14.69
CA LEU A 85 -4.06 9.73 13.60
C LEU A 85 -2.90 10.70 13.40
N LYS A 86 -2.61 11.03 12.14
CA LYS A 86 -1.72 12.12 11.77
C LYS A 86 -2.39 13.01 10.72
N LEU A 87 -2.48 14.30 11.01
CA LEU A 87 -2.93 15.29 10.05
C LEU A 87 -1.80 15.66 9.09
N VAL A 88 -2.13 15.75 7.81
CA VAL A 88 -1.21 16.10 6.73
C VAL A 88 -1.75 17.32 5.99
N LEU A 89 -0.86 18.28 5.77
CA LEU A 89 -1.13 19.48 5.03
C LEU A 89 -0.95 19.19 3.54
N GLU A 90 -2.05 18.98 2.82
CA GLU A 90 -2.03 18.88 1.37
C GLU A 90 -3.08 19.81 0.74
N GLY A 91 -2.60 20.87 0.07
CA GLY A 91 -3.35 21.78 -0.78
C GLY A 91 -4.38 22.70 -0.11
N VAL A 92 -4.05 23.23 1.05
CA VAL A 92 -4.55 24.57 1.44
C VAL A 92 -3.67 25.57 0.69
N ARG A 93 -4.22 26.25 -0.32
CA ARG A 93 -3.64 27.51 -0.80
C ARG A 93 -4.15 28.59 0.16
N LEU A 94 -3.22 29.35 0.73
CA LEU A 94 -3.53 30.56 1.50
C LEU A 94 -4.41 31.51 0.68
#